data_AF-A0A7D5N702-F1
#
_entry.id   AF-A0A7D5N702-F1
#
_cell.length_a   1.000
_cell.length_b   1.000
_cell.length_c   1.000
_cell.angle_alpha   90.00
_cell.angle_beta   90.00
_cell.angle_gamma   90.00
#
_symmetry.space_group_name_H-M   'P 1'
#
loop_
_entity.id
_entity.type
_entity.pdbx_description
1 polymer ?
#
loop_
_entity_poly.entity_id
_entity_poly.type
_entity_poly.pdbx_seq_one_letter_code
_entity_poly.pdbx_strand_id
1 'polypeptide(L)'
;MISNLSLTVNTASFCGDGFHRLYIRTKDASGKWSMTNTESFEIVSTGNITAYQYFSIDPGTQVSGNGALVQITSPDTILSLNTTIQIPSGLSPGFHTLFTRTKNDDCIWSITERQSFISCLYRLG
;
A
#
# COMPACT_ATOMS: atom_id res chain seq x y z
N MET A 1 13.36 31.28 20.53
CA MET A 1 12.64 31.18 19.25
C MET A 1 13.50 30.31 18.36
N ILE A 2 12.96 29.23 17.78
CA ILE A 2 13.75 28.43 16.82
C ILE A 2 13.71 29.18 15.50
N SER A 3 14.86 29.69 15.08
CA SER A 3 15.07 30.20 13.74
C SER A 3 15.77 29.11 12.93
N ASN A 4 15.16 28.67 11.82
CA ASN A 4 15.74 27.77 10.81
C ASN A 4 15.88 26.29 11.23
N LEU A 5 14.76 25.64 11.60
CA LEU A 5 14.70 24.18 11.68
C LEU A 5 14.39 23.60 10.29
N SER A 6 15.35 22.92 9.68
CA SER A 6 15.11 22.11 8.49
C SER A 6 14.72 20.69 8.90
N LEU A 7 13.50 20.28 8.57
CA LEU A 7 12.96 18.95 8.83
C LEU A 7 12.60 18.28 7.50
N THR A 8 13.09 17.07 7.28
CA THR A 8 12.58 16.20 6.21
C THR A 8 11.43 15.38 6.77
N VAL A 9 10.24 15.55 6.20
CA VAL A 9 9.06 14.74 6.54
C VAL A 9 8.86 13.72 5.43
N ASN A 10 8.90 12.43 5.77
CA ASN A 10 8.52 11.39 4.82
C ASN A 10 6.99 11.39 4.70
N THR A 11 6.49 11.71 3.52
CA THR A 11 5.05 11.76 3.25
C THR A 11 4.48 10.46 2.68
N ALA A 12 5.31 9.47 2.38
CA ALA A 12 4.89 8.22 1.74
C ALA A 12 3.97 7.35 2.61
N SER A 13 3.90 7.62 3.92
CA SER A 13 2.97 6.97 4.84
C SER A 13 1.66 7.73 5.06
N PHE A 14 1.53 8.96 4.56
CA PHE A 14 0.25 9.65 4.62
C PHE A 14 -0.67 9.05 3.57
N CYS A 15 -1.81 8.53 4.01
CA CYS A 15 -2.87 8.10 3.13
C CYS A 15 -3.86 9.24 2.91
N GLY A 16 -4.25 9.43 1.65
CA GLY A 16 -5.18 10.47 1.23
C GLY A 16 -4.47 11.72 0.71
N ASP A 17 -4.82 12.09 -0.50
CA ASP A 17 -4.69 13.44 -1.01
C ASP A 17 -5.33 14.48 -0.07
N GLY A 18 -4.91 15.72 -0.27
CA GLY A 18 -5.51 16.90 0.36
C GLY A 18 -4.61 17.57 1.40
N PHE A 19 -5.25 18.41 2.21
CA PHE A 19 -4.57 19.30 3.14
C PHE A 19 -4.21 18.62 4.44
N HIS A 20 -2.92 18.65 4.75
CA HIS A 20 -2.33 18.16 5.98
C HIS A 20 -1.76 19.32 6.79
N ARG A 21 -1.63 19.09 8.09
CA ARG A 21 -1.10 20.08 9.03
C ARG A 21 -0.10 19.44 9.95
N LEU A 22 1.14 19.93 9.88
CA LEU A 22 2.24 19.53 10.75
C LEU A 22 2.26 20.42 11.99
N TYR A 23 2.34 19.80 13.16
CA TYR A 23 2.48 20.49 14.45
C TYR A 23 3.86 20.19 15.04
N ILE A 24 4.66 21.22 15.28
CA ILE A 24 6.04 21.08 15.78
C ILE A 24 6.17 21.81 17.10
N ARG A 25 6.78 21.14 18.09
CA ARG A 25 7.19 21.74 19.37
C ARG A 25 8.56 21.20 19.78
N THR A 26 9.32 22.00 20.50
CA THR A 26 10.61 21.57 21.07
C THR A 26 10.58 21.62 22.57
N LYS A 27 11.27 20.69 23.21
CA LYS A 27 11.41 20.62 24.66
C LYS A 27 12.81 21.09 25.03
N ASP A 28 12.90 22.00 26.00
CA ASP A 28 14.20 22.43 26.52
C ASP A 28 14.76 21.43 27.56
N ALA A 29 16.00 21.69 28.01
CA ALA A 29 16.69 20.85 28.99
C ALA A 29 16.02 20.84 30.38
N SER A 30 15.22 21.87 30.71
CA SER A 30 14.41 21.92 31.93
C SER A 30 13.10 21.14 31.80
N GLY A 31 12.82 20.59 30.63
CA GLY A 31 11.63 19.80 30.33
C GLY A 31 10.41 20.63 29.91
N LYS A 32 10.55 21.94 29.66
CA LYS A 32 9.46 22.81 29.22
C LYS A 32 9.32 22.77 27.70
N TRP A 33 8.07 22.67 27.23
CA TRP A 33 7.74 22.73 25.80
C TRP A 33 7.62 24.17 25.31
N SER A 34 8.05 24.40 24.06
CA SER A 34 7.78 25.65 23.33
C SER A 34 6.30 25.80 22.98
N MET A 35 5.95 26.97 22.45
CA MET A 35 4.71 27.12 21.67
C MET A 35 4.73 26.16 20.47
N THR A 36 3.53 25.72 20.07
CA THR A 36 3.34 24.91 18.86
C THR A 36 3.49 25.79 17.63
N ASN A 37 4.42 25.41 16.75
CA ASN A 37 4.48 25.92 15.39
C ASN A 37 3.63 25.02 14.49
N THR A 38 3.03 25.60 13.47
CA THR A 38 2.13 24.90 12.57
C THR A 38 2.48 25.23 11.14
N GLU A 39 2.66 24.19 10.34
CA GLU A 39 2.89 24.30 8.91
C GLU A 39 1.81 23.49 8.18
N SER A 40 1.22 24.06 7.14
CA SER A 40 0.24 23.37 6.31
C SER A 40 0.92 22.94 5.02
N PHE A 41 0.58 21.75 4.53
CA PHE A 41 1.05 21.25 3.26
C PHE A 41 -0.06 20.44 2.59
N GLU A 42 0.01 20.34 1.28
CA GLU A 42 -0.94 19.56 0.49
C GLU A 42 -0.22 18.36 -0.10
N ILE A 43 -0.84 17.19 0.01
CA ILE A 43 -0.44 16.01 -0.75
C ILE A 43 -1.37 15.94 -1.94
N VAL A 44 -0.80 15.97 -3.14
CA VAL A 44 -1.56 15.80 -4.38
C VAL A 44 -1.20 14.42 -4.93
N SER A 45 -2.20 13.56 -4.98
CA SER A 45 -2.11 12.28 -5.66
C SER A 45 -2.26 12.44 -7.16
N THR A 46 -1.61 11.53 -7.87
CA THR A 46 -1.66 11.41 -9.32
C THR A 46 -2.59 10.29 -9.77
N GLY A 47 -3.15 9.52 -8.84
CA GLY A 47 -3.91 8.30 -9.13
C GLY A 47 -3.01 7.15 -9.57
N ASN A 48 -1.70 7.27 -9.38
CA ASN A 48 -0.73 6.25 -9.76
C ASN A 48 -0.87 5.02 -8.88
N ILE A 49 -0.85 3.84 -9.50
CA ILE A 49 -0.93 2.57 -8.82
C ILE A 49 0.41 2.28 -8.15
N THR A 50 0.41 2.17 -6.82
CA THR A 50 1.62 2.02 -5.99
C THR A 50 1.80 0.61 -5.44
N ALA A 51 0.72 -0.18 -5.38
CA ALA A 51 0.78 -1.57 -4.97
C ALA A 51 -0.34 -2.40 -5.60
N TYR A 52 -0.17 -3.71 -5.56
CA TYR A 52 -1.24 -4.67 -5.82
C TYR A 52 -1.27 -5.76 -4.76
N GLN A 53 -2.39 -6.44 -4.66
CA GLN A 53 -2.59 -7.58 -3.77
C GLN A 53 -3.30 -8.69 -4.54
N TYR A 54 -2.92 -9.93 -4.28
CA TYR A 54 -3.61 -11.12 -4.78
C TYR A 54 -3.90 -12.07 -3.63
N PHE A 55 -5.04 -12.75 -3.58
CA PHE A 55 -5.44 -13.61 -2.45
C PHE A 55 -6.49 -14.66 -2.86
N SER A 56 -6.67 -15.70 -2.04
CA SER A 56 -7.78 -16.68 -2.17
C SER A 56 -8.93 -16.41 -1.19
N ILE A 57 -8.62 -15.81 -0.04
CA ILE A 57 -9.54 -15.35 0.99
C ILE A 57 -9.10 -13.92 1.31
N ASP A 58 -10.03 -12.95 1.30
CA ASP A 58 -9.66 -11.54 1.52
C ASP A 58 -8.98 -11.38 2.89
N PRO A 59 -7.68 -11.02 2.94
CA PRO A 59 -6.97 -10.84 4.19
C PRO A 59 -7.29 -9.50 4.86
N GLY A 60 -8.13 -8.66 4.24
CA GLY A 60 -8.32 -7.26 4.60
C GLY A 60 -7.31 -6.35 3.90
N THR A 61 -7.61 -5.05 3.94
CA THR A 61 -6.73 -4.04 3.36
C THR A 61 -5.49 -3.88 4.25
N GLN A 62 -4.30 -3.76 3.64
CA GLN A 62 -3.01 -3.55 4.31
C GLN A 62 -2.42 -4.74 5.10
N VAL A 63 -2.95 -5.95 4.99
CA VAL A 63 -2.34 -7.14 5.62
C VAL A 63 -1.26 -7.74 4.72
N SER A 64 -0.02 -7.83 5.23
CA SER A 64 1.07 -8.57 4.60
C SER A 64 0.97 -10.05 4.96
N GLY A 65 0.67 -10.92 3.98
CA GLY A 65 0.68 -12.37 4.15
C GLY A 65 -0.69 -13.04 3.97
N ASN A 66 -0.67 -14.20 3.32
CA ASN A 66 -1.81 -14.87 2.68
C ASN A 66 -2.63 -13.98 1.74
N GLY A 67 -1.86 -13.20 0.99
CA GLY A 67 -2.32 -12.39 -0.10
C GLY A 67 -1.35 -11.25 -0.27
N ALA A 68 -0.25 -11.52 -1.00
CA ALA A 68 0.94 -10.69 -0.90
C ALA A 68 0.63 -9.26 -1.35
N LEU A 69 0.79 -8.29 -0.44
CA LEU A 69 0.88 -6.90 -0.80
C LEU A 69 2.21 -6.71 -1.51
N VAL A 70 2.18 -6.46 -2.82
CA VAL A 70 3.36 -6.24 -3.63
C VAL A 70 3.45 -4.76 -3.97
N GLN A 71 4.56 -4.13 -3.58
CA GLN A 71 4.85 -2.74 -3.92
C GLN A 71 5.31 -2.65 -5.38
N ILE A 72 4.85 -1.61 -6.08
CA ILE A 72 5.23 -1.32 -7.47
C ILE A 72 6.38 -0.33 -7.44
N THR A 73 7.49 -0.67 -8.10
CA THR A 73 8.71 0.14 -8.15
C THR A 73 8.65 1.28 -9.16
N SER A 74 7.70 1.22 -10.10
CA SER A 74 7.46 2.26 -11.11
C SER A 74 5.97 2.51 -11.21
N PRO A 75 5.40 3.35 -10.31
CA PRO A 75 3.98 3.66 -10.30
C PRO A 75 3.52 4.33 -11.60
N ASP A 76 2.32 3.98 -12.04
CA ASP A 76 1.65 4.57 -13.21
C ASP A 76 0.13 4.47 -13.00
N THR A 77 -0.62 5.33 -13.70
CA THR A 77 -2.09 5.33 -13.75
C THR A 77 -2.67 4.07 -14.39
N ILE A 78 -1.90 3.38 -15.24
CA ILE A 78 -2.27 2.11 -15.86
C ILE A 78 -1.19 1.08 -15.56
N LEU A 79 -1.56 0.01 -14.85
CA LEU A 79 -0.64 -1.08 -14.54
C LEU A 79 -0.83 -2.23 -15.52
N SER A 80 0.18 -2.49 -16.36
CA SER A 80 0.29 -3.72 -17.14
C SER A 80 1.15 -4.74 -16.39
N LEU A 81 0.51 -5.61 -15.61
CA LEU A 81 1.22 -6.55 -14.75
C LEU A 81 1.47 -7.90 -15.47
N ASN A 82 2.68 -8.09 -15.98
CA ASN A 82 3.15 -9.40 -16.48
C ASN A 82 3.87 -10.18 -15.37
N THR A 83 3.17 -10.46 -14.26
CA THR A 83 3.76 -11.21 -13.14
C THR A 83 3.32 -12.68 -13.16
N THR A 84 4.25 -13.58 -12.83
CA THR A 84 3.90 -14.98 -12.56
C THR A 84 3.55 -15.14 -11.08
N ILE A 85 2.31 -15.52 -10.79
CA ILE A 85 1.88 -15.84 -9.43
C ILE A 85 2.11 -17.33 -9.20
N GLN A 86 2.99 -17.66 -8.25
CA GLN A 86 3.27 -19.05 -7.91
C GLN A 86 2.07 -19.64 -7.16
N ILE A 87 1.53 -20.73 -7.70
CA ILE A 87 0.43 -21.47 -7.09
C ILE A 87 1.01 -22.37 -5.97
N PRO A 88 0.54 -22.28 -4.72
CA PRO A 88 1.05 -23.10 -3.63
C PRO A 88 1.01 -24.60 -3.93
N SER A 89 2.10 -25.31 -3.66
CA SER A 89 2.13 -26.77 -3.69
C SER A 89 1.20 -27.32 -2.59
N GLY A 90 0.19 -28.10 -2.98
CA GLY A 90 -0.78 -28.69 -2.03
C GLY A 90 -2.23 -28.21 -2.19
N LEU A 91 -2.53 -27.36 -3.18
CA LEU A 91 -3.91 -27.09 -3.57
C LEU A 91 -4.59 -28.38 -4.03
N SER A 92 -5.71 -28.73 -3.40
CA SER A 92 -6.52 -29.88 -3.78
C SER A 92 -6.95 -29.78 -5.24
N PRO A 93 -7.13 -30.91 -5.95
CA PRO A 93 -7.71 -30.87 -7.28
C PRO A 93 -9.09 -30.22 -7.27
N GLY A 94 -9.39 -29.43 -8.29
CA GLY A 94 -10.67 -28.74 -8.43
C GLY A 94 -10.55 -27.28 -8.81
N PHE A 95 -11.69 -26.58 -8.73
CA PHE A 95 -11.81 -25.17 -9.05
C PHE A 95 -11.31 -24.30 -7.91
N HIS A 96 -10.49 -23.31 -8.27
CA HIS A 96 -9.96 -22.30 -7.38
C HIS A 96 -10.20 -20.92 -7.97
N THR A 97 -10.25 -19.92 -7.09
CA THR A 97 -10.39 -18.52 -7.49
C THR A 97 -9.24 -17.73 -6.89
N LEU A 98 -8.55 -17.00 -7.77
CA LEU A 98 -7.62 -15.96 -7.40
C LEU A 98 -8.34 -14.62 -7.46
N PHE A 99 -8.21 -13.83 -6.41
CA PHE A 99 -8.67 -12.46 -6.37
C PHE A 99 -7.47 -11.53 -6.48
N THR A 100 -7.64 -10.39 -7.15
CA THR A 100 -6.62 -9.33 -7.23
C THR A 100 -7.23 -7.96 -7.04
N ARG A 101 -6.47 -7.02 -6.48
CA ARG A 101 -6.83 -5.60 -6.39
C ARG A 101 -5.59 -4.74 -6.41
N THR A 102 -5.72 -3.50 -6.85
CA THR A 102 -4.63 -2.52 -6.89
C THR A 102 -4.88 -1.41 -5.86
N LYS A 103 -3.82 -0.72 -5.44
CA LYS A 103 -3.85 0.41 -4.53
C LYS A 103 -3.17 1.59 -5.21
N ASN A 104 -3.81 2.75 -5.23
CA ASN A 104 -3.19 3.98 -5.72
C ASN A 104 -2.43 4.75 -4.62
N ASP A 105 -1.79 5.85 -4.99
CA ASP A 105 -1.09 6.80 -4.11
C ASP A 105 -2.02 7.53 -3.13
N ASP A 106 -3.35 7.53 -3.34
CA ASP A 106 -4.35 7.96 -2.34
C ASP A 106 -4.66 6.92 -1.26
N CYS A 107 -4.01 5.77 -1.33
CA CYS A 107 -4.37 4.59 -0.54
C CYS A 107 -5.79 4.03 -0.79
N ILE A 108 -6.40 4.35 -1.93
CA ILE A 108 -7.67 3.78 -2.36
C ILE A 108 -7.40 2.45 -3.04
N TRP A 109 -8.14 1.43 -2.62
CA TRP A 109 -8.13 0.13 -3.26
C TRP A 109 -9.13 0.09 -4.41
N SER A 110 -8.73 -0.50 -5.54
CA SER A 110 -9.63 -0.80 -6.64
C SER A 110 -10.71 -1.79 -6.21
N ILE A 111 -11.72 -1.94 -7.06
CA ILE A 111 -12.57 -3.12 -7.01
C ILE A 111 -11.71 -4.39 -7.14
N THR A 112 -12.16 -5.46 -6.51
CA THR A 112 -11.49 -6.76 -6.59
C THR A 112 -11.87 -7.45 -7.89
N GLU A 113 -10.86 -7.82 -8.67
CA GLU A 113 -10.98 -8.68 -9.84
C GLU A 113 -10.82 -10.15 -9.44
N ARG A 114 -11.46 -11.06 -10.19
CA ARG A 114 -11.41 -12.51 -9.91
C ARG A 114 -11.02 -13.29 -11.16
N GLN A 115 -10.20 -14.30 -10.98
CA GLN A 115 -9.79 -15.24 -12.02
C GLN A 115 -9.91 -16.67 -11.50
N SER A 116 -10.65 -17.51 -12.24
CA SER A 116 -10.80 -18.92 -11.91
C SER A 116 -9.72 -19.77 -12.60
N PHE A 117 -9.24 -20.78 -11.89
CA PHE A 117 -8.33 -21.79 -12.44
C PHE A 117 -8.65 -23.18 -11.88
N ILE A 118 -8.16 -24.21 -12.56
CA ILE A 118 -8.31 -25.60 -12.11
C ILE A 118 -6.95 -26.13 -11.70
N SER A 119 -6.87 -26.68 -10.49
CA SER A 119 -5.74 -27.51 -10.05
C SER A 119 -6.05 -28.97 -10.39
N CYS A 120 -5.10 -29.69 -10.98
CA CYS A 120 -5.21 -31.12 -11.26
C CYS A 120 -4.04 -31.86 -10.62
N LEU A 121 -4.23 -33.13 -10.23
CA LEU A 121 -3.10 -34.01 -9.94
C LEU A 121 -2.35 -34.27 -11.25
N TYR A 122 -1.06 -33.99 -11.28
CA TYR A 122 -0.19 -34.56 -12.30
C TYR A 122 -0.21 -36.08 -12.12
N ARG A 123 -0.88 -36.79 -13.04
CA ARG A 123 -0.67 -38.22 -13.21
C ARG A 123 0.67 -38.37 -13.93
N LEU A 124 1.72 -38.68 -13.18
CA LEU A 124 2.95 -39.19 -13.79
C LEU A 124 2.57 -40.50 -14.50
N GLY A 125 2.68 -40.48 -15.83
CA GLY A 125 2.66 -41.67 -16.66
C GLY A 125 4.01 -42.37 -16.67
#